data_AF-A0A8C6MCC5-F1
#
_entry.id   AF-A0A8C6MCC5-F1
#
_cell.length_a   1.000
_cell.length_b   1.000
_cell.length_c   1.000
_cell.angle_alpha   90.00
_cell.angle_beta   90.00
_cell.angle_gamma   90.00
#
_symmetry.space_group_name_H-M   'P 1'
#
loop_
_entity.id
_entity.type
_entity.pdbx_description
1 polymer ?
#
loop_
_entity_poly.entity_id
_entity_poly.type
_entity_poly.pdbx_seq_one_letter_code
_entity_poly.pdbx_strand_id
1 'polypeptide(L)'
;MERKIRKLLADASETKDPRALESAFALMKSSAAARACRNLPDMYVVCAETALQLGCVETGAACLKMYFEWNPPENLLTCRALLAQGQLKGDFKEAAVCFLKAVEISKKEPRYHFMVFNASVLYLKAAHPLLHPNKCFHVVPSLKQMVQSLEEVAEQDYSWRAELIMHLVRCLVDSGQLEEAASYAKIKEDFFKTHTPQKYPELYKLMIKHQLLDDDLLLKASCQNTMLAVIYKMEKLKMCSSWLENGNLLTEDLQKLEEIFYLLMECRQTTTTPVKDINPQIPTPLLPSQRTWSRA
;
A
#
# COMPACT_ATOMS: atom_id res chain seq x y z
N MET A 1 35.18 -18.62 8.98
CA MET A 1 34.32 -17.81 9.87
C MET A 1 33.02 -17.41 9.17
N GLU A 2 33.10 -16.78 7.99
CA GLU A 2 31.96 -16.38 7.15
C GLU A 2 30.87 -17.46 6.96
N ARG A 3 31.25 -18.69 6.57
CA ARG A 3 30.31 -19.82 6.39
C ARG A 3 29.53 -20.17 7.66
N LYS A 4 30.15 -20.02 8.85
CA LYS A 4 29.51 -20.30 10.14
C LYS A 4 28.45 -19.25 10.44
N ILE A 5 28.74 -17.97 10.18
CA ILE A 5 27.77 -16.87 10.36
C ILE A 5 26.56 -17.08 9.44
N ARG A 6 26.77 -17.38 8.15
CA ARG A 6 25.67 -17.67 7.22
C ARG A 6 24.80 -18.83 7.68
N LYS A 7 25.41 -19.91 8.15
CA LYS A 7 24.67 -21.06 8.69
C LYS A 7 23.80 -20.65 9.87
N LEU A 8 24.37 -19.93 10.85
CA LEU A 8 23.61 -19.47 12.02
C LEU A 8 22.44 -18.54 11.66
N LEU A 9 22.62 -17.64 10.69
CA LEU A 9 21.53 -16.77 10.22
C LEU A 9 20.44 -17.56 9.50
N ALA A 10 20.81 -18.55 8.69
CA ALA A 10 19.85 -19.44 8.04
C ALA A 10 19.07 -20.27 9.07
N ASP A 11 19.78 -20.91 10.01
CA ASP A 11 19.18 -21.69 11.09
C ASP A 11 18.23 -20.81 11.92
N ALA A 12 18.64 -19.59 12.30
CA ALA A 12 17.79 -18.63 13.03
C ALA A 12 16.51 -18.26 12.27
N SER A 13 16.60 -18.04 10.97
CA SER A 13 15.45 -17.69 10.12
C SER A 13 14.47 -18.85 9.94
N GLU A 14 14.98 -20.07 9.74
CA GLU A 14 14.21 -21.28 9.46
C GLU A 14 13.55 -21.83 10.75
N THR A 15 14.34 -21.96 11.81
CA THR A 15 13.89 -22.55 13.10
C THR A 15 13.26 -21.53 14.05
N LYS A 16 13.26 -20.25 13.67
CA LYS A 16 12.84 -19.14 14.52
C LYS A 16 13.60 -19.07 15.85
N ASP A 17 14.91 -19.35 15.83
CA ASP A 17 15.77 -19.38 17.01
C ASP A 17 16.52 -18.04 17.26
N PRO A 18 16.15 -17.26 18.29
CA PRO A 18 16.85 -16.03 18.65
C PRO A 18 18.29 -16.26 19.14
N ARG A 19 18.60 -17.43 19.70
CA ARG A 19 19.96 -17.73 20.22
C ARG A 19 20.95 -17.94 19.08
N ALA A 20 20.51 -18.58 18.00
CA ALA A 20 21.29 -18.69 16.78
C ALA A 20 21.58 -17.30 16.17
N LEU A 21 20.60 -16.38 16.18
CA LEU A 21 20.76 -15.00 15.75
C LEU A 21 21.80 -14.25 16.61
N GLU A 22 21.68 -14.31 17.94
CA GLU A 22 22.62 -13.68 18.87
C GLU A 22 24.05 -14.22 18.68
N SER A 23 24.17 -15.54 18.49
CA SER A 23 25.45 -16.20 18.21
C SER A 23 26.06 -15.71 16.89
N ALA A 24 25.25 -15.54 15.84
CA ALA A 24 25.70 -14.98 14.57
C ALA A 24 26.20 -13.54 14.77
N PHE A 25 25.42 -12.72 15.46
CA PHE A 25 25.76 -11.31 15.70
C PHE A 25 27.04 -11.13 16.52
N ALA A 26 27.23 -11.95 17.56
CA ALA A 26 28.47 -11.95 18.36
C ALA A 26 29.70 -12.31 17.51
N LEU A 27 29.58 -13.32 16.64
CA LEU A 27 30.65 -13.69 15.70
C LEU A 27 30.93 -12.60 14.65
N MET A 28 29.90 -11.88 14.23
CA MET A 28 30.07 -10.75 13.32
C MET A 28 30.81 -9.59 13.99
N LYS A 29 30.48 -9.25 15.25
CA LYS A 29 31.21 -8.23 16.02
C LYS A 29 32.69 -8.58 16.21
N SER A 30 33.00 -9.83 16.56
CA SER A 30 34.40 -10.25 16.71
C SER A 30 35.15 -10.23 15.37
N SER A 31 34.47 -10.60 14.27
CA SER A 31 35.03 -10.51 12.91
C SER A 31 35.32 -9.07 12.47
N ALA A 32 34.48 -8.11 12.86
CA ALA A 32 34.66 -6.69 12.57
C ALA A 32 35.93 -6.15 13.21
N ALA A 33 36.11 -6.44 14.51
CA ALA A 33 37.30 -6.03 15.27
C ALA A 33 38.59 -6.60 14.67
N ALA A 34 38.53 -7.85 14.18
CA ALA A 34 39.68 -8.51 13.57
C ALA A 34 39.90 -8.16 12.07
N ARG A 35 39.04 -7.34 11.45
CA ARG A 35 39.02 -7.07 9.99
C ARG A 35 39.07 -8.35 9.14
N ALA A 36 38.46 -9.43 9.64
CA ALA A 36 38.65 -10.78 9.13
C ALA A 36 37.65 -11.21 8.05
N CYS A 37 36.63 -10.37 7.75
CA CYS A 37 35.54 -10.71 6.83
C CYS A 37 35.26 -9.55 5.86
N ARG A 38 35.42 -9.78 4.55
CA ARG A 38 35.19 -8.76 3.51
C ARG A 38 33.70 -8.46 3.28
N ASN A 39 32.83 -9.47 3.39
CA ASN A 39 31.39 -9.37 3.13
C ASN A 39 30.58 -9.08 4.40
N LEU A 40 31.22 -8.48 5.41
CA LEU A 40 30.60 -8.25 6.70
C LEU A 40 29.42 -7.25 6.66
N PRO A 41 29.44 -6.17 5.84
CA PRO A 41 28.29 -5.29 5.68
C PRO A 41 27.01 -6.04 5.24
N ASP A 42 27.12 -6.90 4.23
CA ASP A 42 25.99 -7.70 3.72
C ASP A 42 25.37 -8.57 4.81
N MET A 43 26.21 -9.13 5.69
CA MET A 43 25.76 -9.95 6.81
C MET A 43 25.00 -9.15 7.86
N TYR A 44 25.36 -7.88 8.09
CA TYR A 44 24.61 -7.01 9.00
C TYR A 44 23.20 -6.75 8.48
N VAL A 45 23.02 -6.58 7.17
CA VAL A 45 21.68 -6.41 6.58
C VAL A 45 20.84 -7.66 6.79
N VAL A 46 21.37 -8.85 6.45
CA VAL A 46 20.64 -10.12 6.64
C VAL A 46 20.33 -10.36 8.11
N CYS A 47 21.29 -10.11 9.01
CA CYS A 47 21.07 -10.26 10.45
C CYS A 47 19.99 -9.30 10.96
N ALA A 48 19.94 -8.06 10.47
CA ALA A 48 18.90 -7.10 10.84
C ALA A 48 17.49 -7.53 10.39
N GLU A 49 17.36 -8.06 9.18
CA GLU A 49 16.10 -8.57 8.66
C GLU A 49 15.63 -9.81 9.42
N THR A 50 16.53 -10.76 9.71
CA THR A 50 16.20 -11.92 10.54
C THR A 50 15.80 -11.47 11.96
N ALA A 51 16.50 -10.49 12.53
CA ALA A 51 16.17 -9.93 13.83
C ALA A 51 14.75 -9.33 13.86
N LEU A 52 14.37 -8.58 12.81
CA LEU A 52 13.01 -8.06 12.65
C LEU A 52 11.96 -9.17 12.59
N GLN A 53 12.22 -10.25 11.85
CA GLN A 53 11.30 -11.39 11.76
C GLN A 53 11.13 -12.11 13.11
N LEU A 54 12.14 -12.09 13.98
CA LEU A 54 12.11 -12.71 15.31
C LEU A 54 11.66 -11.74 16.42
N GLY A 55 11.42 -10.47 16.10
CA GLY A 55 11.10 -9.44 17.10
C GLY A 55 12.29 -8.97 17.95
N CYS A 56 13.53 -9.31 17.56
CA CYS A 56 14.75 -8.90 18.26
C CYS A 56 15.20 -7.49 17.83
N VAL A 57 14.42 -6.48 18.21
CA VAL A 57 14.56 -5.07 17.77
C VAL A 57 15.95 -4.50 18.05
N GLU A 58 16.53 -4.78 19.22
CA GLU A 58 17.82 -4.26 19.65
C GLU A 58 18.97 -4.80 18.79
N THR A 59 18.96 -6.09 18.52
CA THR A 59 19.94 -6.75 17.64
C THR A 59 19.82 -6.20 16.21
N GLY A 60 18.59 -6.01 15.72
CA GLY A 60 18.35 -5.43 14.40
C GLY A 60 18.88 -4.01 14.28
N ALA A 61 18.56 -3.16 15.26
CA ALA A 61 19.04 -1.78 15.32
C ALA A 61 20.58 -1.70 15.38
N ALA A 62 21.19 -2.56 16.20
CA ALA A 62 22.64 -2.62 16.32
C ALA A 62 23.31 -3.08 15.02
N CYS A 63 22.75 -4.06 14.30
CA CYS A 63 23.24 -4.47 12.98
C CYS A 63 23.18 -3.33 11.96
N LEU A 64 22.06 -2.62 11.88
CA LEU A 64 21.90 -1.52 10.94
C LEU A 64 22.84 -0.35 11.26
N LYS A 65 23.06 -0.06 12.55
CA LYS A 65 24.06 0.92 12.97
C LYS A 65 25.44 0.53 12.44
N MET A 66 25.87 -0.71 12.66
CA MET A 66 27.14 -1.21 12.13
C MET A 66 27.20 -1.14 10.61
N TYR A 67 26.11 -1.41 9.88
CA TYR A 67 26.08 -1.33 8.43
C TYR A 67 26.25 0.11 7.91
N PHE A 68 25.50 1.07 8.46
CA PHE A 68 25.54 2.46 7.98
C PHE A 68 26.81 3.21 8.39
N GLU A 69 27.50 2.81 9.48
CA GLU A 69 28.82 3.35 9.84
C GLU A 69 29.88 3.13 8.75
N TRP A 70 29.67 2.17 7.85
CA TRP A 70 30.59 1.88 6.74
C TRP A 70 30.35 2.74 5.50
N ASN A 71 29.40 3.68 5.56
CA ASN A 71 28.98 4.51 4.44
C ASN A 71 28.73 3.70 3.14
N PRO A 72 27.75 2.77 3.17
CA PRO A 72 27.54 1.83 2.09
C PRO A 72 27.13 2.55 0.78
N PRO A 73 27.52 2.01 -0.39
CA PRO A 73 27.09 2.58 -1.67
C PRO A 73 25.58 2.44 -1.87
N GLU A 74 24.99 3.29 -2.71
CA GLU A 74 23.58 3.19 -3.07
C GLU A 74 23.34 1.97 -3.97
N ASN A 75 22.90 0.87 -3.38
CA ASN A 75 22.62 -0.39 -4.05
C ASN A 75 21.45 -1.12 -3.38
N LEU A 76 21.13 -2.32 -3.88
CA LEU A 76 20.03 -3.14 -3.36
C LEU A 76 20.15 -3.45 -1.85
N LEU A 77 21.36 -3.69 -1.34
CA LEU A 77 21.58 -3.94 0.09
C LEU A 77 21.28 -2.71 0.93
N THR A 78 21.64 -1.52 0.45
CA THR A 78 21.29 -0.26 1.11
C THR A 78 19.78 -0.04 1.12
N CYS A 79 19.08 -0.35 0.02
CA CYS A 79 17.61 -0.32 0.00
C CYS A 79 17.02 -1.25 1.08
N ARG A 80 17.48 -2.50 1.14
CA ARG A 80 17.05 -3.48 2.14
C ARG A 80 17.31 -3.01 3.57
N ALA A 81 18.49 -2.46 3.84
CA ALA A 81 18.85 -1.90 5.13
C ALA A 81 17.96 -0.72 5.52
N LEU A 82 17.62 0.16 4.57
CA LEU A 82 16.68 1.27 4.80
C LEU A 82 15.26 0.78 5.09
N LEU A 83 14.78 -0.25 4.38
CA LEU A 83 13.49 -0.87 4.65
C LEU A 83 13.44 -1.52 6.04
N ALA A 84 14.52 -2.19 6.46
CA ALA A 84 14.66 -2.72 7.81
C ALA A 84 14.69 -1.58 8.85
N GLN A 85 15.46 -0.52 8.59
CA GLN A 85 15.56 0.64 9.49
C GLN A 85 14.21 1.32 9.69
N GLY A 86 13.44 1.53 8.62
CA GLY A 86 12.11 2.14 8.69
C GLY A 86 11.13 1.36 9.57
N GLN A 87 11.22 0.03 9.59
CA GLN A 87 10.38 -0.81 10.46
C GLN A 87 10.75 -0.73 11.95
N LEU A 88 11.97 -0.31 12.29
CA LEU A 88 12.42 -0.13 13.68
C LEU A 88 12.15 1.29 14.21
N LYS A 89 11.69 2.22 13.36
CA LYS A 89 11.39 3.58 13.78
C LYS A 89 10.10 3.61 14.58
N GLY A 90 10.15 4.22 15.77
CA GLY A 90 8.98 4.46 16.60
C GLY A 90 8.11 5.63 16.12
N ASP A 91 8.66 6.52 15.29
CA ASP A 91 7.96 7.64 14.67
C ASP A 91 7.74 7.39 13.18
N PHE A 92 6.51 7.67 12.71
CA PHE A 92 6.14 7.45 11.31
C PHE A 92 6.91 8.34 10.34
N LYS A 93 7.20 9.60 10.68
CA LYS A 93 7.91 10.49 9.75
C LYS A 93 9.34 10.00 9.55
N GLU A 94 9.99 9.55 10.61
CA GLU A 94 11.31 8.91 10.50
C GLU A 94 11.25 7.62 9.66
N ALA A 95 10.23 6.78 9.86
CA ALA A 95 10.02 5.58 9.06
C ALA A 95 9.84 5.91 7.57
N ALA A 96 8.99 6.89 7.27
CA ALA A 96 8.70 7.36 5.93
C ALA A 96 9.94 7.87 5.22
N VAL A 97 10.83 8.61 5.90
CA VAL A 97 12.12 9.04 5.35
C VAL A 97 12.97 7.85 4.93
N CYS A 98 13.05 6.79 5.74
CA CYS A 98 13.79 5.58 5.37
C CYS A 98 13.19 4.89 4.13
N PHE A 99 11.86 4.73 4.08
CA PHE A 99 11.19 4.11 2.95
C PHE A 99 11.34 4.91 1.66
N LEU A 100 11.15 6.23 1.71
CA LEU A 100 11.30 7.11 0.55
C LEU A 100 12.75 7.14 0.05
N LYS A 101 13.74 7.13 0.95
CA LYS A 101 15.15 7.01 0.55
C LYS A 101 15.44 5.68 -0.16
N ALA A 102 14.84 4.58 0.29
CA ALA A 102 14.96 3.29 -0.39
C ALA A 102 14.30 3.33 -1.78
N VAL A 103 13.16 4.00 -1.92
CA VAL A 103 12.49 4.22 -3.20
C VAL A 103 13.37 5.01 -4.16
N GLU A 104 13.94 6.14 -3.73
CA GLU A 104 14.81 6.97 -4.60
C GLU A 104 16.02 6.22 -5.14
N ILE A 105 16.64 5.36 -4.33
CA ILE A 105 17.74 4.49 -4.82
C ILE A 105 17.19 3.46 -5.81
N SER A 106 16.04 2.87 -5.51
CA SER A 106 15.44 1.78 -6.31
C SER A 106 14.97 2.23 -7.69
N LYS A 107 14.54 3.49 -7.84
CA LYS A 107 14.12 4.07 -9.13
C LYS A 107 15.25 4.28 -10.13
N LYS A 108 16.51 4.36 -9.67
CA LYS A 108 17.66 4.63 -10.53
C LYS A 108 18.03 3.43 -11.42
N GLU A 109 17.62 2.24 -11.03
CA GLU A 109 18.04 0.99 -11.66
C GLU A 109 16.83 0.07 -11.90
N PRO A 110 16.47 -0.25 -13.15
CA PRO A 110 15.30 -1.07 -13.48
C PRO A 110 15.22 -2.40 -12.73
N ARG A 111 16.39 -3.04 -12.50
CA ARG A 111 16.50 -4.28 -11.73
C ARG A 111 16.09 -4.15 -10.25
N TYR A 112 15.98 -2.94 -9.73
CA TYR A 112 15.57 -2.67 -8.35
C TYR A 112 14.11 -2.18 -8.24
N HIS A 113 13.37 -2.02 -9.34
CA HIS A 113 11.99 -1.49 -9.31
C HIS A 113 11.06 -2.27 -8.37
N PHE A 114 11.25 -3.58 -8.21
CA PHE A 114 10.48 -4.40 -7.25
C PHE A 114 10.61 -3.91 -5.80
N MET A 115 11.69 -3.21 -5.46
CA MET A 115 11.87 -2.61 -4.13
C MET A 115 10.95 -1.42 -3.90
N VAL A 116 10.47 -0.73 -4.94
CA VAL A 116 9.48 0.35 -4.78
C VAL A 116 8.16 -0.24 -4.29
N PHE A 117 7.73 -1.38 -4.86
CA PHE A 117 6.59 -2.14 -4.34
C PHE A 117 6.82 -2.56 -2.88
N ASN A 118 7.95 -3.19 -2.57
CA ASN A 118 8.25 -3.63 -1.20
C ASN A 118 8.26 -2.46 -0.19
N ALA A 119 8.84 -1.33 -0.57
CA ALA A 119 8.84 -0.11 0.23
C ALA A 119 7.42 0.40 0.49
N SER A 120 6.57 0.39 -0.54
CA SER A 120 5.18 0.85 -0.42
C SER A 120 4.33 -0.02 0.52
N VAL A 121 4.56 -1.34 0.54
CA VAL A 121 3.89 -2.26 1.47
C VAL A 121 4.28 -1.96 2.92
N LEU A 122 5.58 -1.81 3.19
CA LEU A 122 6.08 -1.46 4.52
C LEU A 122 5.64 -0.07 4.95
N TYR A 123 5.65 0.88 4.02
CA TYR A 123 5.13 2.23 4.23
C TYR A 123 3.66 2.21 4.65
N LEU A 124 2.79 1.49 3.92
CA LEU A 124 1.38 1.45 4.26
C LEU A 124 1.14 0.78 5.61
N LYS A 125 1.90 -0.27 5.94
CA LYS A 125 1.87 -0.90 7.26
C LYS A 125 2.22 0.09 8.38
N ALA A 126 3.26 0.91 8.18
CA ALA A 126 3.66 1.93 9.14
C ALA A 126 2.65 3.11 9.20
N ALA A 127 2.05 3.46 8.06
CA ALA A 127 1.07 4.52 7.96
C ALA A 127 -0.30 4.13 8.54
N HIS A 128 -0.62 2.84 8.61
CA HIS A 128 -1.96 2.34 8.94
C HIS A 128 -2.59 2.98 10.21
N PRO A 129 -1.87 3.14 11.34
CA PRO A 129 -2.42 3.79 12.54
C PRO A 129 -2.79 5.27 12.35
N LEU A 130 -2.31 5.91 11.29
CA LEU A 130 -2.54 7.31 10.94
C LEU A 130 -3.59 7.47 9.83
N LEU A 131 -4.02 6.38 9.18
CA LEU A 131 -5.07 6.37 8.14
C LEU A 131 -6.48 6.45 8.74
N HIS A 132 -6.64 7.29 9.77
CA HIS A 132 -7.91 7.60 10.39
C HIS A 132 -8.22 9.10 10.23
N PRO A 133 -9.50 9.49 10.25
CA PRO A 133 -9.90 10.89 10.27
C PRO A 133 -9.15 11.66 11.37
N ASN A 134 -8.72 12.89 11.07
CA ASN A 134 -7.94 13.79 11.94
C ASN A 134 -6.45 13.45 12.15
N LYS A 135 -5.91 12.35 11.58
CA LYS A 135 -4.48 12.02 11.65
C LYS A 135 -3.81 11.86 10.28
N CYS A 136 -4.62 11.69 9.24
CA CYS A 136 -4.18 11.40 7.88
C CYS A 136 -3.36 12.54 7.24
N PHE A 137 -3.50 13.79 7.70
CA PHE A 137 -2.75 14.93 7.14
C PHE A 137 -1.23 14.75 7.27
N HIS A 138 -0.75 14.02 8.27
CA HIS A 138 0.66 13.67 8.41
C HIS A 138 1.16 12.68 7.36
N VAL A 139 0.26 11.93 6.71
CA VAL A 139 0.56 10.86 5.76
C VAL A 139 0.51 11.37 4.31
N VAL A 140 -0.30 12.39 4.02
CA VAL A 140 -0.54 12.91 2.65
C VAL A 140 0.76 13.16 1.87
N PRO A 141 1.76 13.91 2.39
CA PRO A 141 2.93 14.27 1.58
C PRO A 141 3.74 13.04 1.14
N SER A 142 4.03 12.12 2.08
CA SER A 142 4.81 10.91 1.78
C SER A 142 4.02 9.87 1.00
N LEU A 143 2.69 9.81 1.17
CA LEU A 143 1.84 8.89 0.40
C LEU A 143 1.73 9.34 -1.06
N LYS A 144 1.66 10.65 -1.31
CA LYS A 144 1.71 11.21 -2.66
C LYS A 144 3.01 10.83 -3.37
N GLN A 145 4.15 10.97 -2.71
CA GLN A 145 5.45 10.55 -3.27
C GLN A 145 5.53 9.04 -3.50
N MET A 146 4.98 8.23 -2.59
CA MET A 146 4.96 6.78 -2.75
C MET A 146 4.11 6.34 -3.95
N VAL A 147 2.91 6.90 -4.10
CA VAL A 147 2.05 6.63 -5.25
C VAL A 147 2.74 7.04 -6.54
N GLN A 148 3.26 8.27 -6.62
CA GLN A 148 3.99 8.75 -7.79
C GLN A 148 5.15 7.83 -8.17
N SER A 149 5.92 7.37 -7.18
CA SER A 149 7.07 6.48 -7.44
C SER A 149 6.65 5.12 -8.02
N LEU A 150 5.50 4.57 -7.62
CA LEU A 150 4.95 3.34 -8.21
C LEU A 150 4.50 3.55 -9.66
N GLU A 151 4.05 4.76 -10.00
CA GLU A 151 3.69 5.11 -11.38
C GLU A 151 4.93 5.29 -12.25
N GLU A 152 5.96 5.98 -11.74
CA GLU A 152 7.25 6.21 -12.42
C GLU A 152 7.92 4.88 -12.82
N VAL A 153 7.87 3.87 -11.95
CA VAL A 153 8.44 2.53 -12.25
C VAL A 153 7.50 1.60 -13.01
N ALA A 154 6.31 2.08 -13.38
CA ALA A 154 5.25 1.31 -14.02
C ALA A 154 4.93 -0.01 -13.27
N GLU A 155 4.73 0.08 -11.95
CA GLU A 155 4.38 -1.10 -11.13
C GLU A 155 3.11 -1.76 -11.68
N GLN A 156 3.19 -3.08 -11.85
CA GLN A 156 2.22 -3.92 -12.56
C GLN A 156 1.08 -4.39 -11.65
N ASP A 157 1.27 -4.35 -10.34
CA ASP A 157 0.16 -4.57 -9.40
C ASP A 157 -0.78 -3.35 -9.37
N TYR A 158 -1.64 -3.26 -10.38
CA TYR A 158 -2.64 -2.20 -10.50
C TYR A 158 -3.64 -2.21 -9.34
N SER A 159 -3.94 -3.38 -8.78
CA SER A 159 -4.81 -3.49 -7.60
C SER A 159 -4.19 -2.78 -6.41
N TRP A 160 -2.91 -3.02 -6.14
CA TRP A 160 -2.17 -2.36 -5.07
C TRP A 160 -2.04 -0.84 -5.31
N ARG A 161 -1.74 -0.42 -6.54
CA ARG A 161 -1.71 1.01 -6.91
C ARG A 161 -3.05 1.69 -6.67
N ALA A 162 -4.15 1.06 -7.07
CA ALA A 162 -5.51 1.55 -6.84
C ALA A 162 -5.81 1.70 -5.33
N GLU A 163 -5.34 0.78 -4.50
CA GLU A 163 -5.52 0.85 -3.04
C GLU A 163 -4.81 2.06 -2.44
N LEU A 164 -3.55 2.31 -2.82
CA LEU A 164 -2.81 3.48 -2.35
C LEU A 164 -3.40 4.80 -2.88
N ILE A 165 -3.88 4.83 -4.13
CA ILE A 165 -4.61 5.97 -4.67
C ILE A 165 -5.90 6.24 -3.86
N MET A 166 -6.68 5.20 -3.56
CA MET A 166 -7.90 5.33 -2.73
C MET A 166 -7.58 5.88 -1.33
N HIS A 167 -6.50 5.39 -0.71
CA HIS A 167 -6.05 5.93 0.57
C HIS A 167 -5.66 7.40 0.47
N LEU A 168 -4.96 7.80 -0.59
CA LEU A 168 -4.56 9.19 -0.79
C LEU A 168 -5.77 10.11 -0.97
N VAL A 169 -6.75 9.74 -1.79
CA VAL A 169 -7.98 10.53 -1.97
C VAL A 169 -8.73 10.66 -0.64
N ARG A 170 -8.88 9.56 0.12
CA ARG A 170 -9.50 9.60 1.46
C ARG A 170 -8.74 10.51 2.42
N CYS A 171 -7.41 10.44 2.44
CA CYS A 171 -6.59 11.29 3.29
C CYS A 171 -6.71 12.78 2.92
N LEU A 172 -6.76 13.11 1.62
CA LEU A 172 -6.96 14.49 1.15
C LEU A 172 -8.33 15.02 1.62
N VAL A 173 -9.39 14.25 1.41
CA VAL A 173 -10.75 14.57 1.89
C VAL A 173 -10.78 14.80 3.39
N ASP A 174 -10.27 13.85 4.17
CA ASP A 174 -10.29 13.88 5.64
C ASP A 174 -9.42 15.04 6.20
N SER A 175 -8.43 15.51 5.44
CA SER A 175 -7.60 16.67 5.79
C SER A 175 -8.20 18.02 5.35
N GLY A 176 -9.39 18.02 4.75
CA GLY A 176 -10.06 19.22 4.26
C GLY A 176 -9.55 19.74 2.92
N GLN A 177 -8.65 19.03 2.25
CA GLN A 177 -8.07 19.40 0.96
C GLN A 177 -8.97 18.94 -0.21
N LEU A 178 -10.22 19.43 -0.22
CA LEU A 178 -11.25 18.96 -1.16
C LEU A 178 -10.93 19.25 -2.63
N GLU A 179 -10.36 20.42 -2.94
CA GLU A 179 -9.98 20.78 -4.31
C GLU A 179 -8.88 19.85 -4.87
N GLU A 180 -7.87 19.55 -4.04
CA GLU A 180 -6.82 18.60 -4.43
C GLU A 180 -7.37 17.18 -4.55
N ALA A 181 -8.24 16.76 -3.63
CA ALA A 181 -8.91 15.46 -3.70
C ALA A 181 -9.73 15.31 -5.00
N ALA A 182 -10.48 16.36 -5.37
CA ALA A 182 -11.27 16.43 -6.60
C ALA A 182 -10.40 16.31 -7.85
N SER A 183 -9.37 17.17 -7.95
CA SER A 183 -8.43 17.14 -9.07
C SER A 183 -7.74 15.78 -9.20
N TYR A 184 -7.25 15.24 -8.08
CA TYR A 184 -6.54 13.97 -8.07
C TYR A 184 -7.45 12.79 -8.41
N ALA A 185 -8.65 12.71 -7.83
CA ALA A 185 -9.62 11.65 -8.16
C ALA A 185 -10.00 11.67 -9.64
N LYS A 186 -10.22 12.85 -10.22
CA LYS A 186 -10.51 13.01 -11.65
C LYS A 186 -9.36 12.54 -12.53
N ILE A 187 -8.12 12.92 -12.21
CA ILE A 187 -6.93 12.48 -12.95
C ILE A 187 -6.77 10.95 -12.89
N LYS A 188 -7.09 10.33 -11.76
CA LYS A 188 -6.96 8.88 -11.57
C LYS A 188 -8.17 8.10 -12.09
N GLU A 189 -9.26 8.74 -12.47
CA GLU A 189 -10.49 8.08 -12.93
C GLU A 189 -10.24 7.08 -14.08
N ASP A 190 -9.50 7.50 -15.11
CA ASP A 190 -9.14 6.65 -16.25
C ASP A 190 -8.32 5.43 -15.83
N PHE A 191 -7.40 5.60 -14.88
CA PHE A 191 -6.63 4.47 -14.34
C PHE A 191 -7.56 3.41 -13.73
N PHE A 192 -8.57 3.82 -12.96
CA PHE A 192 -9.52 2.88 -12.38
C PHE A 192 -10.38 2.22 -13.45
N LYS A 193 -10.87 2.98 -14.44
CA LYS A 193 -11.69 2.43 -15.53
C LYS A 193 -10.92 1.41 -16.38
N THR A 194 -9.65 1.66 -16.66
CA THR A 194 -8.84 0.83 -17.56
C THR A 194 -8.19 -0.36 -16.85
N HIS A 195 -7.63 -0.15 -15.66
CA HIS A 195 -6.77 -1.15 -15.01
C HIS A 195 -7.41 -1.85 -13.81
N THR A 196 -8.39 -1.22 -13.15
CA THR A 196 -9.09 -1.79 -11.99
C THR A 196 -10.59 -1.48 -11.98
N PRO A 197 -11.34 -1.86 -13.03
CA PRO A 197 -12.76 -1.51 -13.16
C PRO A 197 -13.61 -2.00 -11.99
N GLN A 198 -13.20 -3.08 -11.33
CA GLN A 198 -13.82 -3.60 -10.11
C GLN A 198 -13.71 -2.67 -8.89
N LYS A 199 -12.69 -1.79 -8.85
CA LYS A 199 -12.49 -0.80 -7.78
C LYS A 199 -13.05 0.58 -8.13
N TYR A 200 -13.37 0.84 -9.40
CA TYR A 200 -13.94 2.11 -9.83
C TYR A 200 -15.24 2.51 -9.09
N PRO A 201 -16.19 1.59 -8.82
CA PRO A 201 -17.38 1.90 -8.04
C PRO A 201 -17.09 2.51 -6.66
N GLU A 202 -15.98 2.11 -6.00
CA GLU A 202 -15.59 2.66 -4.71
C GLU A 202 -15.09 4.10 -4.81
N LEU A 203 -14.27 4.40 -5.83
CA LEU A 203 -13.81 5.76 -6.11
C LEU A 203 -15.00 6.66 -6.47
N TYR A 204 -15.88 6.17 -7.33
CA TYR A 204 -17.08 6.88 -7.77
C TYR A 204 -18.01 7.23 -6.60
N LYS A 205 -18.26 6.26 -5.70
CA LYS A 205 -18.99 6.50 -4.45
C LYS A 205 -18.35 7.60 -3.60
N LEU A 206 -17.02 7.58 -3.47
CA LEU A 206 -16.28 8.59 -2.71
C LEU A 206 -16.42 9.98 -3.33
N MET A 207 -16.37 10.07 -4.66
CA MET A 207 -16.55 11.32 -5.40
C MET A 207 -17.93 11.93 -5.17
N ILE A 208 -19.01 11.12 -5.17
CA ILE A 208 -20.36 11.60 -4.88
C ILE A 208 -20.47 12.07 -3.42
N LYS A 209 -20.06 11.22 -2.47
CA LYS A 209 -20.21 11.47 -1.04
C LYS A 209 -19.53 12.76 -0.57
N HIS A 210 -18.42 13.13 -1.20
CA HIS A 210 -17.66 14.33 -0.84
C HIS A 210 -17.76 15.44 -1.88
N GLN A 211 -18.69 15.33 -2.84
CA GLN A 211 -18.92 16.32 -3.89
C GLN A 211 -17.63 16.70 -4.64
N LEU A 212 -16.81 15.71 -4.96
CA LEU A 212 -15.50 15.90 -5.57
C LEU A 212 -15.58 16.23 -7.06
N LEU A 213 -16.69 15.91 -7.73
CA LEU A 213 -16.93 16.22 -9.14
C LEU A 213 -18.33 16.82 -9.32
N ASP A 214 -18.50 17.56 -10.42
CA ASP A 214 -19.78 18.11 -10.83
C ASP A 214 -20.84 17.02 -11.00
N ASP A 215 -22.05 17.29 -10.51
CA ASP A 215 -23.16 16.34 -10.53
C ASP A 215 -23.52 15.89 -11.95
N ASP A 216 -23.44 16.77 -12.95
CA ASP A 216 -23.71 16.43 -14.35
C ASP A 216 -22.71 15.40 -14.90
N LEU A 217 -21.44 15.49 -14.48
CA LEU A 217 -20.40 14.54 -14.89
C LEU A 217 -20.61 13.19 -14.22
N LEU A 218 -20.94 13.19 -12.93
CA LEU A 218 -21.27 11.97 -12.18
C LEU A 218 -22.51 11.29 -12.79
N LEU A 219 -23.59 12.03 -13.00
CA LEU A 219 -24.82 11.53 -13.60
C LEU A 219 -24.54 10.91 -14.98
N LYS A 220 -23.78 11.58 -15.84
CA LYS A 220 -23.40 11.07 -17.16
C LYS A 220 -22.63 9.76 -17.09
N ALA A 221 -21.69 9.62 -16.15
CA ALA A 221 -20.96 8.37 -15.93
C ALA A 221 -21.88 7.26 -15.45
N SER A 222 -22.87 7.59 -14.61
CA SER A 222 -23.85 6.64 -14.08
C SER A 222 -24.75 6.04 -15.15
N CYS A 223 -25.11 6.81 -16.19
CA CYS A 223 -25.96 6.35 -17.28
C CYS A 223 -25.33 5.22 -18.11
N GLN A 224 -24.02 5.05 -18.06
CA GLN A 224 -23.30 4.03 -18.82
C GLN A 224 -23.15 2.71 -18.08
N ASN A 225 -23.51 2.66 -16.79
CA ASN A 225 -23.31 1.48 -15.95
C ASN A 225 -24.36 1.41 -14.83
N THR A 226 -25.19 0.36 -14.85
CA THR A 226 -26.28 0.17 -13.88
C THR A 226 -25.81 0.16 -12.42
N MET A 227 -24.63 -0.41 -12.13
CA MET A 227 -24.05 -0.39 -10.78
C MET A 227 -23.72 1.04 -10.33
N LEU A 228 -23.18 1.87 -11.23
CA LEU A 228 -22.89 3.28 -10.94
C LEU A 228 -24.18 4.11 -10.81
N ALA A 229 -25.22 3.81 -11.59
CA ALA A 229 -26.55 4.41 -11.44
C ALA A 229 -27.15 4.14 -10.06
N VAL A 230 -27.09 2.88 -9.60
CA VAL A 230 -27.50 2.49 -8.24
C VAL A 230 -26.71 3.27 -7.20
N ILE A 231 -25.37 3.29 -7.31
CA ILE A 231 -24.51 4.02 -6.36
C ILE A 231 -24.86 5.50 -6.33
N TYR A 232 -25.01 6.13 -7.50
CA TYR A 232 -25.37 7.55 -7.61
C TYR A 232 -26.68 7.86 -6.89
N LYS A 233 -27.75 7.14 -7.23
CA LYS A 233 -29.08 7.35 -6.63
C LYS A 233 -29.08 7.08 -5.13
N MET A 234 -28.45 5.99 -4.68
CA MET A 234 -28.36 5.66 -3.25
C MET A 234 -27.59 6.71 -2.46
N GLU A 235 -26.43 7.16 -2.94
CA GLU A 235 -25.64 8.17 -2.22
C GLU A 235 -26.32 9.54 -2.26
N LYS A 236 -26.93 9.96 -3.38
CA LYS A 236 -27.73 11.19 -3.43
C LYS A 236 -28.89 11.18 -2.45
N LEU A 237 -29.63 10.06 -2.37
CA LEU A 237 -30.71 9.91 -1.39
C LEU A 237 -30.19 10.02 0.05
N LYS A 238 -29.05 9.40 0.37
CA LYS A 238 -28.41 9.54 1.69
C LYS A 238 -27.97 10.97 1.99
N MET A 239 -27.52 11.73 0.99
CA MET A 239 -27.10 13.12 1.19
C MET A 239 -28.30 14.06 1.39
N CYS A 240 -29.44 13.78 0.74
CA CYS A 240 -30.68 14.54 0.89
C CYS A 240 -31.44 14.26 2.20
N SER A 241 -30.81 13.65 3.20
CA SER A 241 -31.45 13.07 4.40
C SER A 241 -32.06 14.08 5.40
N SER A 242 -33.01 14.92 4.98
CA SER A 242 -33.92 15.66 5.86
C SER A 242 -34.88 14.75 6.64
N TRP A 243 -35.10 13.51 6.18
CA TRP A 243 -35.96 12.50 6.81
C TRP A 243 -35.43 11.86 8.10
N LEU A 244 -34.10 11.89 8.36
CA LEU A 244 -33.50 11.33 9.57
C LEU A 244 -33.82 12.17 10.81
N GLU A 245 -34.12 13.46 10.59
CA GLU A 245 -34.44 14.41 11.65
C GLU A 245 -35.96 14.53 11.90
N ASN A 246 -36.81 14.20 10.91
CA ASN A 246 -38.26 14.46 10.97
C ASN A 246 -39.17 13.23 10.81
N GLY A 247 -38.65 12.02 10.59
CA GLY A 247 -39.40 10.76 10.63
C GLY A 247 -40.44 10.53 9.53
N ASN A 248 -40.73 11.52 8.68
CA ASN A 248 -41.71 11.42 7.61
C ASN A 248 -41.03 11.14 6.27
N LEU A 249 -41.36 9.98 5.69
CA LEU A 249 -40.93 9.58 4.36
C LEU A 249 -41.78 10.29 3.31
N LEU A 250 -41.16 11.12 2.46
CA LEU A 250 -41.88 11.80 1.38
C LEU A 250 -42.19 10.81 0.25
N THR A 251 -43.31 11.01 -0.46
CA THR A 251 -43.70 10.20 -1.62
C THR A 251 -42.62 10.18 -2.71
N GLU A 252 -41.90 11.29 -2.89
CA GLU A 252 -40.77 11.39 -3.82
C GLU A 252 -39.59 10.49 -3.41
N ASP A 253 -39.38 10.26 -2.12
CA ASP A 253 -38.28 9.41 -1.64
C ASP A 253 -38.61 7.93 -1.77
N LEU A 254 -39.89 7.56 -1.58
CA LEU A 254 -40.40 6.23 -1.92
C LEU A 254 -40.19 5.92 -3.40
N GLN A 255 -40.53 6.86 -4.29
CA GLN A 255 -40.32 6.70 -5.71
C GLN A 255 -38.83 6.49 -6.07
N LYS A 256 -37.93 7.28 -5.46
CA LYS A 256 -36.47 7.09 -5.63
C LYS A 256 -36.00 5.71 -5.15
N LEU A 257 -36.54 5.21 -4.04
CA LEU A 257 -36.23 3.88 -3.51
C LEU A 257 -36.74 2.76 -4.42
N GLU A 258 -37.95 2.90 -4.97
CA GLU A 258 -38.50 1.98 -5.97
C GLU A 258 -37.63 1.95 -7.23
N GLU A 259 -37.21 3.11 -7.74
CA GLU A 259 -36.28 3.19 -8.88
C GLU A 259 -34.95 2.47 -8.59
N ILE A 260 -34.38 2.66 -7.40
CA ILE A 260 -33.15 1.96 -6.98
C ILE A 260 -33.40 0.44 -6.93
N PHE A 261 -34.55 0.00 -6.43
CA PHE A 261 -34.92 -1.41 -6.36
C PHE A 261 -34.99 -2.04 -7.77
N TYR A 262 -35.63 -1.38 -8.73
CA TYR A 262 -35.68 -1.87 -10.11
C TYR A 262 -34.29 -1.99 -10.74
N LEU A 263 -33.42 -0.99 -10.56
CA LEU A 263 -32.05 -1.03 -11.07
C LEU A 263 -31.23 -2.18 -10.44
N LEU A 264 -31.42 -2.44 -9.14
CA LEU A 264 -30.79 -3.59 -8.47
C LEU A 264 -31.28 -4.93 -9.03
N MET A 265 -32.56 -5.03 -9.38
CA MET A 265 -33.12 -6.23 -10.01
C MET A 265 -32.55 -6.46 -11.42
N GLU A 266 -32.31 -5.40 -12.19
CA GLU A 266 -31.65 -5.47 -13.50
C GLU A 266 -30.17 -5.91 -13.41
N CYS A 267 -29.43 -5.39 -12.42
CA CYS A 267 -28.05 -5.84 -12.12
C CYS A 267 -27.98 -7.36 -11.86
N ARG A 268 -29.01 -7.93 -11.24
CA ARG A 268 -29.05 -9.38 -10.95
C ARG A 268 -29.21 -10.23 -12.22
N GLN A 269 -30.04 -9.78 -13.16
CA GLN A 269 -30.37 -10.55 -14.38
C GLN A 269 -29.20 -10.63 -15.36
N THR A 270 -28.37 -9.59 -15.44
CA THR A 270 -27.16 -9.59 -16.28
C THR A 270 -26.07 -10.53 -15.76
N THR A 271 -26.06 -10.82 -14.46
CA THR A 271 -25.09 -11.72 -13.80
C THR A 271 -25.46 -13.20 -13.96
N THR A 272 -26.69 -13.53 -14.36
CA THR A 272 -27.21 -14.91 -14.49
C THR A 272 -27.12 -15.52 -15.90
N THR A 273 -26.41 -14.89 -16.84
CA THR A 273 -26.10 -15.53 -18.13
C THR A 273 -24.99 -16.58 -17.94
N PRO A 274 -25.13 -17.82 -18.45
CA PRO A 274 -24.11 -18.85 -18.25
C PRO A 274 -22.86 -18.46 -19.04
N VAL A 275 -21.78 -18.20 -18.31
CA VAL A 275 -20.43 -18.02 -18.86
C VAL A 275 -20.05 -19.31 -19.56
N LYS A 276 -20.03 -19.30 -20.90
CA LYS A 276 -19.31 -20.32 -21.66
C LYS A 276 -17.84 -20.20 -21.30
N ASP A 277 -17.25 -21.32 -20.89
CA ASP A 277 -15.85 -21.48 -20.54
C ASP A 277 -14.93 -20.75 -21.52
N ILE A 278 -14.35 -19.64 -21.06
CA ILE A 278 -13.14 -19.09 -21.64
C ILE A 278 -12.10 -19.17 -20.53
N ASN A 279 -11.30 -20.23 -20.57
CA ASN A 279 -10.02 -20.28 -19.89
C ASN A 279 -9.10 -19.25 -20.58
N PRO A 280 -8.52 -18.34 -19.79
CA PRO A 280 -7.06 -18.35 -19.75
C PRO A 280 -6.58 -18.26 -18.30
N GLN A 281 -5.47 -18.93 -18.03
CA GLN A 281 -4.70 -18.82 -16.79
C GLN A 281 -4.48 -17.35 -16.42
N ILE A 282 -5.30 -16.81 -15.53
CA ILE A 282 -5.03 -15.58 -14.79
C ILE A 282 -4.22 -16.01 -13.56
N PRO A 283 -2.97 -15.55 -13.38
CA PRO A 283 -2.23 -15.84 -12.17
C PRO A 283 -3.01 -15.28 -10.98
N THR A 284 -3.29 -16.14 -10.00
CA THR A 284 -3.90 -15.75 -8.74
C THR A 284 -3.12 -14.58 -8.14
N PRO A 285 -3.76 -13.47 -7.72
CA PRO A 285 -3.07 -12.38 -7.07
C PRO A 285 -2.33 -12.93 -5.84
N LEU A 286 -1.00 -12.87 -5.86
CA LEU A 286 -0.18 -13.26 -4.72
C LEU A 286 -0.56 -12.34 -3.55
N LEU A 287 -0.91 -12.92 -2.40
CA LEU A 287 -1.07 -12.14 -1.17
C LEU A 287 0.19 -11.28 -0.94
N PRO A 288 0.08 -10.06 -0.42
CA PRO A 288 1.23 -9.20 -0.12
C PRO A 288 2.31 -9.91 0.73
N SER A 289 1.90 -10.86 1.59
CA SER A 289 2.80 -11.68 2.42
C SER A 289 3.65 -12.69 1.64
N GLN A 290 3.31 -13.00 0.37
CA GLN A 290 4.06 -13.95 -0.46
C GLN A 290 5.14 -13.30 -1.32
N ARG A 291 5.15 -11.96 -1.45
CA ARG A 291 6.24 -11.21 -2.11
C ARG A 291 7.31 -10.74 -1.15
N THR A 292 7.01 -10.70 0.14
CA THR A 292 7.96 -10.22 1.15
C THR A 292 8.99 -11.31 1.46
N TRP A 293 10.25 -11.02 1.09
CA TRP A 293 11.50 -11.64 1.55
C TRP A 293 12.07 -12.87 0.83
N SER A 294 11.43 -13.44 -0.20
CA SER A 294 11.86 -14.76 -0.72
C SER A 294 12.19 -14.87 -2.21
N ARG A 295 12.30 -13.75 -2.95
CA ARG A 295 12.90 -13.79 -4.30
C ARG A 295 13.87 -12.63 -4.52
N ALA A 296 15.10 -12.83 -4.05
CA ALA A 296 16.33 -12.36 -4.65
C ALA A 296 17.37 -13.48 -4.49
#